data_AF-A0A6J4M4Y3-F1
#
_entry.id   AF-A0A6J4M4Y3-F1
#
_cell.length_a   1.000
_cell.length_b   1.000
_cell.length_c   1.000
_cell.angle_alpha   90.00
_cell.angle_beta   90.00
_cell.angle_gamma   90.00
#
_symmetry.space_group_name_H-M   'P 1'
#
loop_
_entity.id
_entity.type
_entity.pdbx_description
1 polymer ?
#
loop_
_entity_poly.entity_id
_entity_poly.type
_entity_poly.pdbx_seq_one_letter_code
_entity_poly.pdbx_strand_id
1 'polypeptide(L)'
;AAAGAPPAGPFAGGAGQPGRAPDISSLTPEERASRLFDRIVRYDEEGKRDSVQFFAPMALAVYQGIPNPTTDQRYDLGRIGEVTGDYRLAKAQADTILRDNPTHLLALSLAARMTIDPKARLEIERRLLAAEAGERAKRLPEYEGHAADLARAIADAKKTVGGA
;
A
#
# COMPACT_ATOMS: atom_id res chain seq x y z
N ALA A 1 -41.49 -38.10 9.63
CA ALA A 1 -40.27 -38.48 8.89
C ALA A 1 -40.33 -37.75 7.55
N ALA A 2 -39.55 -36.69 7.35
CA ALA A 2 -38.19 -36.66 6.76
C ALA A 2 -38.30 -36.16 5.31
N ALA A 3 -37.44 -35.33 4.72
CA ALA A 3 -36.39 -34.41 5.17
C ALA A 3 -36.21 -33.43 3.98
N GLY A 4 -35.83 -32.18 4.25
CA GLY A 4 -35.62 -31.16 3.22
C GLY A 4 -34.36 -31.42 2.37
N ALA A 5 -34.46 -31.14 1.08
CA ALA A 5 -33.33 -31.03 0.16
C ALA A 5 -33.07 -29.54 -0.15
N PRO A 6 -31.81 -29.07 -0.14
CA PRO A 6 -31.50 -27.68 -0.50
C PRO A 6 -31.52 -27.47 -2.03
N PRO A 7 -31.95 -26.30 -2.53
CA PRO A 7 -31.85 -26.00 -3.96
C PRO A 7 -30.40 -25.74 -4.35
N ALA A 8 -29.92 -26.52 -5.33
CA ALA A 8 -28.70 -26.24 -6.06
C ALA A 8 -28.89 -24.94 -6.86
N GLY A 9 -28.10 -23.91 -6.54
CA GLY A 9 -28.05 -22.67 -7.28
C GLY A 9 -27.40 -22.88 -8.67
N PRO A 10 -27.96 -22.32 -9.76
CA PRO A 10 -27.42 -22.49 -11.09
C PRO A 10 -26.40 -21.40 -11.40
N PHE A 11 -25.12 -21.76 -11.53
CA PHE A 11 -24.16 -20.91 -12.25
C PHE A 11 -23.31 -21.78 -13.19
N ALA A 12 -23.89 -22.08 -14.34
CA ALA A 12 -23.17 -22.46 -15.54
C ALA A 12 -23.54 -21.48 -16.67
N GLY A 13 -22.58 -20.65 -17.06
CA GLY A 13 -22.68 -19.70 -18.17
C GLY A 13 -21.33 -19.00 -18.35
N GLY A 14 -20.52 -19.47 -19.29
CA GLY A 14 -19.08 -19.23 -19.35
C GLY A 14 -18.62 -17.97 -20.09
N ALA A 15 -17.40 -17.54 -19.76
CA ALA A 15 -16.32 -17.07 -20.64
C ALA A 15 -15.16 -16.56 -19.75
N GLY A 16 -14.15 -17.41 -19.52
CA GLY A 16 -12.93 -17.11 -18.74
C GLY A 16 -13.05 -17.46 -17.24
N GLN A 17 -12.38 -18.53 -16.79
CA GLN A 17 -12.18 -18.74 -15.35
C GLN A 17 -11.43 -17.51 -14.80
N PRO A 18 -11.88 -16.83 -13.74
CA PRO A 18 -10.99 -15.95 -12.99
C PRO A 18 -9.93 -16.87 -12.40
N GLY A 19 -8.76 -16.89 -13.06
CA GLY A 19 -7.72 -17.88 -12.85
C GLY A 19 -7.47 -18.10 -11.35
N ARG A 20 -7.43 -19.36 -10.95
CA ARG A 20 -6.98 -19.79 -9.62
C ARG A 20 -5.80 -18.91 -9.22
N ALA A 21 -5.98 -18.11 -8.16
CA ALA A 21 -4.88 -17.32 -7.63
C ALA A 21 -3.69 -18.27 -7.43
N PRO A 22 -2.48 -17.93 -7.89
CA PRO A 22 -1.30 -18.76 -7.69
C PRO A 22 -1.20 -19.19 -6.23
N ASP A 23 -0.91 -20.46 -5.98
CA ASP A 23 -0.73 -20.94 -4.62
C ASP A 23 0.51 -20.27 -4.03
N ILE A 24 0.31 -19.48 -2.98
CA ILE A 24 1.36 -18.71 -2.30
C ILE A 24 1.77 -19.37 -0.98
N SER A 25 1.23 -20.55 -0.66
CA SER A 25 1.50 -21.22 0.62
C SER A 25 2.94 -21.74 0.73
N SER A 26 3.61 -21.98 -0.39
CA SER A 26 5.02 -22.42 -0.46
C SER A 26 6.03 -21.28 -0.42
N LEU A 27 5.59 -20.02 -0.53
CA LEU A 27 6.44 -18.84 -0.44
C LEU A 27 6.80 -18.51 1.00
N THR A 28 7.95 -17.84 1.19
CA THR A 28 8.28 -17.25 2.49
C THR A 28 7.25 -16.18 2.88
N PRO A 29 7.11 -15.81 4.17
CA PRO A 29 6.22 -14.73 4.59
C PRO A 29 6.46 -13.42 3.82
N GLU A 30 7.71 -13.06 3.56
CA GLU A 30 8.10 -11.84 2.85
C GLU A 30 7.69 -11.89 1.38
N GLU A 31 7.98 -12.98 0.69
CA GLU A 31 7.57 -13.19 -0.71
C GLU A 31 6.05 -13.19 -0.85
N ARG A 32 5.35 -13.80 0.10
CA ARG A 32 3.88 -13.80 0.15
C ARG A 32 3.33 -12.39 0.35
N ALA A 33 3.95 -11.61 1.24
CA ALA A 33 3.55 -10.23 1.52
C ALA A 33 3.69 -9.36 0.27
N SER A 34 4.86 -9.41 -0.40
CA SER A 34 5.12 -8.68 -1.64
C SER A 34 4.12 -9.05 -2.74
N ARG A 35 3.86 -10.34 -2.97
CA ARG A 35 2.88 -10.80 -3.98
C ARG A 35 1.46 -10.30 -3.71
N LEU A 36 1.05 -10.28 -2.45
CA LEU A 36 -0.26 -9.77 -2.05
C LEU A 36 -0.34 -8.26 -2.17
N PHE A 37 0.74 -7.55 -1.81
CA PHE A 37 0.86 -6.11 -1.97
C PHE A 37 0.75 -5.69 -3.44
N ASP A 38 1.54 -6.28 -4.33
CA ASP A 38 1.50 -6.00 -5.77
C ASP A 38 0.10 -6.16 -6.35
N ARG A 39 -0.61 -7.22 -5.91
CA ARG A 39 -1.98 -7.49 -6.33
C ARG A 39 -2.95 -6.41 -5.84
N ILE A 40 -2.84 -6.01 -4.57
CA ILE A 40 -3.71 -5.00 -3.97
C ILE A 40 -3.50 -3.65 -4.65
N VAL A 41 -2.24 -3.20 -4.81
CA VAL A 41 -1.92 -1.93 -5.46
C VAL A 41 -2.44 -1.92 -6.89
N ARG A 42 -2.22 -3.00 -7.65
CA ARG A 42 -2.77 -3.11 -9.00
C ARG A 42 -4.29 -2.98 -9.02
N TYR A 43 -5.02 -3.63 -8.11
CA TYR A 43 -6.48 -3.50 -8.06
C TYR A 43 -6.95 -2.11 -7.61
N ASP A 44 -6.23 -1.45 -6.72
CA ASP A 44 -6.49 -0.06 -6.35
C ASP A 44 -6.34 0.88 -7.57
N GLU A 45 -5.28 0.72 -8.34
CA GLU A 45 -5.03 1.47 -9.58
C GLU A 45 -6.08 1.20 -10.66
N GLU A 46 -6.55 -0.04 -10.78
CA GLU A 46 -7.64 -0.43 -11.69
C GLU A 46 -9.04 -0.02 -11.16
N GLY A 47 -9.14 0.61 -9.97
CA GLY A 47 -10.41 1.03 -9.36
C GLY A 47 -11.27 -0.13 -8.83
N LYS A 48 -10.73 -1.34 -8.73
CA LYS A 48 -11.43 -2.57 -8.31
C LYS A 48 -11.50 -2.69 -6.79
N ARG A 49 -12.29 -1.81 -6.16
CA ARG A 49 -12.43 -1.71 -4.70
C ARG A 49 -12.82 -3.02 -4.02
N ASP A 50 -13.74 -3.79 -4.60
CA ASP A 50 -14.15 -5.09 -4.03
C ASP A 50 -12.97 -6.08 -3.96
N SER A 51 -12.08 -6.06 -4.96
CA SER A 51 -10.89 -6.91 -4.98
C SER A 51 -9.85 -6.46 -3.94
N VAL A 52 -9.66 -5.15 -3.77
CA VAL A 52 -8.81 -4.60 -2.70
C VAL A 52 -9.30 -5.08 -1.33
N GLN A 53 -10.61 -4.95 -1.05
CA GLN A 53 -11.21 -5.35 0.22
C GLN A 53 -11.15 -6.87 0.43
N PHE A 54 -11.25 -7.67 -0.63
CA PHE A 54 -11.15 -9.12 -0.55
C PHE A 54 -9.74 -9.60 -0.17
N PHE A 55 -8.69 -9.02 -0.75
CA PHE A 55 -7.31 -9.48 -0.54
C PHE A 55 -6.61 -8.82 0.67
N ALA A 56 -7.03 -7.63 1.08
CA ALA A 56 -6.38 -6.88 2.14
C ALA A 56 -6.27 -7.63 3.49
N PRO A 57 -7.31 -8.30 4.02
CA PRO A 57 -7.19 -9.04 5.28
C PRO A 57 -6.11 -10.13 5.22
N MET A 58 -5.94 -10.78 4.07
CA MET A 58 -4.89 -11.78 3.86
C MET A 58 -3.50 -11.15 3.90
N ALA A 59 -3.31 -10.00 3.23
CA ALA A 59 -2.05 -9.29 3.25
C ALA A 59 -1.70 -8.80 4.66
N LEU A 60 -2.65 -8.20 5.37
CA LEU A 60 -2.49 -7.73 6.75
C LEU A 60 -2.04 -8.86 7.68
N ALA A 61 -2.67 -10.04 7.58
CA ALA A 61 -2.30 -11.20 8.39
C ALA A 61 -0.85 -11.66 8.12
N VAL A 62 -0.39 -11.61 6.87
CA VAL A 62 1.00 -11.96 6.52
C VAL A 62 1.96 -10.92 7.08
N TYR A 63 1.70 -9.62 6.89
CA TYR A 63 2.54 -8.54 7.42
C TYR A 63 2.65 -8.56 8.95
N GLN A 64 1.56 -8.89 9.66
CA GLN A 64 1.57 -9.04 11.12
C GLN A 64 2.46 -10.20 11.61
N GLY A 65 2.71 -11.20 10.75
CA GLY A 65 3.57 -12.32 11.05
C GLY A 65 5.06 -12.05 10.83
N ILE A 66 5.45 -10.93 10.21
CA ILE A 66 6.86 -10.61 9.91
C ILE A 66 7.51 -9.99 11.16
N PRO A 67 8.50 -10.65 11.77
CA PRO A 67 9.25 -10.05 12.88
C PRO A 67 10.14 -8.93 12.35
N ASN A 68 10.11 -7.76 13.01
CA ASN A 68 10.96 -6.60 12.68
C ASN A 68 10.89 -6.18 11.19
N PRO A 69 9.73 -5.72 10.70
CA PRO A 69 9.58 -5.38 9.29
C PRO A 69 10.53 -4.27 8.87
N THR A 70 11.08 -4.42 7.67
CA THR A 70 11.94 -3.42 7.02
C THR A 70 11.16 -2.13 6.71
N THR A 71 11.87 -1.06 6.36
CA THR A 71 11.24 0.20 5.94
C THR A 71 10.30 0.00 4.75
N ASP A 72 10.72 -0.80 3.77
CA ASP A 72 9.91 -1.18 2.60
C ASP A 72 8.60 -1.89 3.02
N GLN A 73 8.71 -2.92 3.85
CA GLN A 73 7.54 -3.66 4.35
C GLN A 73 6.60 -2.80 5.19
N ARG A 74 7.14 -1.85 5.97
CA ARG A 74 6.31 -0.87 6.70
C ARG A 74 5.58 0.06 5.75
N TYR A 75 6.26 0.50 4.69
CA TYR A 75 5.63 1.34 3.67
C TYR A 75 4.48 0.60 2.98
N ASP A 76 4.70 -0.65 2.56
CA ASP A 76 3.69 -1.49 1.94
C ASP A 76 2.48 -1.71 2.85
N LEU A 77 2.74 -2.03 4.12
CA LEU A 77 1.68 -2.14 5.13
C LEU A 77 0.90 -0.84 5.30
N GLY A 78 1.60 0.30 5.26
CA GLY A 78 0.98 1.62 5.32
C GLY A 78 0.11 1.93 4.11
N ARG A 79 0.59 1.58 2.90
CA ARG A 79 -0.16 1.69 1.64
C ARG A 79 -1.40 0.78 1.63
N ILE A 80 -1.31 -0.44 2.19
CA ILE A 80 -2.48 -1.31 2.39
C ILE A 80 -3.50 -0.62 3.31
N GLY A 81 -3.06 -0.02 4.40
CA GLY A 81 -3.93 0.79 5.28
C GLY A 81 -4.63 1.92 4.51
N GLU A 82 -3.89 2.68 3.70
CA GLU A 82 -4.45 3.77 2.87
C GLU A 82 -5.55 3.28 1.93
N VAL A 83 -5.29 2.24 1.13
CA VAL A 83 -6.23 1.80 0.07
C VAL A 83 -7.44 1.05 0.62
N THR A 84 -7.37 0.59 1.87
CA THR A 84 -8.45 -0.09 2.59
C THR A 84 -9.26 0.84 3.49
N GLY A 85 -8.76 2.06 3.75
CA GLY A 85 -9.39 3.04 4.62
C GLY A 85 -8.94 2.99 6.09
N ASP A 86 -7.98 2.12 6.44
CA ASP A 86 -7.33 2.14 7.75
C ASP A 86 -6.21 3.20 7.79
N TYR A 87 -6.62 4.46 7.82
CA TYR A 87 -5.69 5.60 7.87
C TYR A 87 -4.89 5.66 9.17
N ARG A 88 -5.37 5.03 10.25
CA ARG A 88 -4.62 4.94 11.52
C ARG A 88 -3.41 4.04 11.35
N LEU A 89 -3.58 2.87 10.71
CA LEU A 89 -2.47 1.98 10.36
C LEU A 89 -1.47 2.68 9.44
N ALA A 90 -1.95 3.31 8.36
CA ALA A 90 -1.11 4.03 7.41
C ALA A 90 -0.25 5.11 8.08
N LYS A 91 -0.88 5.93 8.93
CA LYS A 91 -0.17 6.96 9.69
C LYS A 91 0.86 6.37 10.65
N ALA A 92 0.53 5.28 11.36
CA ALA A 92 1.44 4.66 12.31
C ALA A 92 2.72 4.12 11.64
N GLN A 93 2.60 3.58 10.41
CA GLN A 93 3.78 3.14 9.65
C GLN A 93 4.63 4.32 9.19
N ALA A 94 4.01 5.38 8.65
CA ALA A 94 4.73 6.60 8.27
C ALA A 94 5.48 7.22 9.46
N ASP A 95 4.82 7.35 10.61
CA ASP A 95 5.41 7.89 11.84
C ASP A 95 6.60 7.05 12.32
N THR A 96 6.54 5.72 12.15
CA THR A 96 7.62 4.83 12.54
C THR A 96 8.84 5.02 11.65
N ILE A 97 8.65 5.03 10.33
CA ILE A 97 9.76 5.26 9.39
C ILE A 97 10.37 6.65 9.59
N LEU A 98 9.55 7.68 9.83
CA LEU A 98 10.04 9.05 10.07
C LEU A 98 10.76 9.24 11.40
N ARG A 99 10.51 8.37 12.39
CA ARG A 99 11.26 8.37 13.65
C ARG A 99 12.71 7.91 13.41
N ASP A 100 12.88 6.93 12.53
CA ASP A 100 14.20 6.36 12.21
C ASP A 100 14.95 7.21 11.17
N ASN A 101 14.24 7.67 10.13
CA ASN A 101 14.76 8.59 9.12
C ASN A 101 13.76 9.74 8.85
N PRO A 102 13.97 10.94 9.45
CA PRO A 102 13.05 12.08 9.34
C PRO A 102 12.86 12.66 7.94
N THR A 103 13.72 12.29 7.00
CA THR A 103 13.70 12.74 5.60
C THR A 103 13.29 11.65 4.62
N HIS A 104 12.92 10.46 5.08
CA HIS A 104 12.61 9.33 4.20
C HIS A 104 11.45 9.61 3.23
N LEU A 105 11.70 9.47 1.92
CA LEU A 105 10.76 9.95 0.89
C LEU A 105 9.42 9.22 0.92
N LEU A 106 9.45 7.88 1.06
CA LEU A 106 8.23 7.07 1.14
C LEU A 106 7.40 7.42 2.38
N ALA A 107 8.06 7.74 3.50
CA ALA A 107 7.33 8.05 4.71
C ALA A 107 6.73 9.46 4.67
N LEU A 108 7.44 10.42 4.10
CA LEU A 108 6.93 11.78 3.86
C LEU A 108 5.76 11.77 2.86
N SER A 109 5.83 10.97 1.78
CA SER A 109 4.73 10.85 0.82
C SER A 109 3.47 10.25 1.48
N LEU A 110 3.62 9.19 2.27
CA LEU A 110 2.51 8.57 3.00
C LEU A 110 1.94 9.52 4.05
N ALA A 111 2.79 10.20 4.81
CA ALA A 111 2.35 11.18 5.81
C ALA A 111 1.56 12.34 5.18
N ALA A 112 1.99 12.85 4.03
CA ALA A 112 1.26 13.89 3.32
C ALA A 112 -0.16 13.42 2.92
N ARG A 113 -0.29 12.20 2.39
CA ARG A 113 -1.60 11.62 2.01
C ARG A 113 -2.54 11.44 3.20
N MET A 114 -1.99 11.10 4.36
CA MET A 114 -2.77 10.91 5.60
C MET A 114 -3.12 12.22 6.30
N THR A 115 -2.57 13.36 5.85
CA THR A 115 -2.77 14.65 6.49
C THR A 115 -3.91 15.42 5.83
N ILE A 116 -5.00 15.61 6.59
CA ILE A 116 -6.21 16.32 6.13
C ILE A 116 -6.00 17.84 6.17
N ASP A 117 -5.35 18.36 7.21
CA ASP A 117 -5.12 19.80 7.35
C ASP A 117 -4.22 20.31 6.21
N PRO A 118 -4.69 21.25 5.37
CA PRO A 118 -3.95 21.67 4.19
C PRO A 118 -2.61 22.34 4.51
N LYS A 119 -2.53 23.09 5.62
CA LYS A 119 -1.29 23.76 6.02
C LYS A 119 -0.26 22.74 6.49
N ALA A 120 -0.66 21.81 7.35
CA ALA A 120 0.19 20.73 7.81
C ALA A 120 0.66 19.84 6.66
N ARG A 121 -0.24 19.53 5.70
CA ARG A 121 0.11 18.76 4.50
C ARG A 121 1.15 19.49 3.66
N LEU A 122 0.96 20.79 3.42
CA LEU A 122 1.89 21.63 2.66
C LEU A 122 3.29 21.64 3.29
N GLU A 123 3.40 21.70 4.62
CA GLU A 123 4.69 21.61 5.31
C GLU A 123 5.39 20.26 5.10
N ILE A 124 4.63 19.16 5.09
CA ILE A 124 5.19 17.82 4.81
C ILE A 124 5.63 17.72 3.34
N GLU A 125 4.83 18.23 2.41
CA GLU A 125 5.17 18.26 0.98
C GLU A 125 6.42 19.11 0.71
N ARG A 126 6.58 20.25 1.39
CA ARG A 126 7.83 21.05 1.34
C ARG A 126 9.03 20.25 1.82
N ARG A 127 8.89 19.50 2.93
CA ARG A 127 9.95 18.61 3.43
C ARG A 127 10.27 17.49 2.44
N LEU A 128 9.26 16.90 1.79
CA LEU A 128 9.44 15.88 0.75
C LEU A 128 10.29 16.41 -0.40
N LEU A 129 9.96 17.61 -0.91
CA LEU A 129 10.71 18.24 -1.99
C LEU A 129 12.13 18.62 -1.58
N ALA A 130 12.32 19.13 -0.36
CA ALA A 130 13.65 19.46 0.16
C ALA A 130 14.54 18.22 0.35
N ALA A 131 13.96 17.08 0.74
CA ALA A 131 14.68 15.83 0.94
C ALA A 131 15.01 15.09 -0.37
N GLU A 132 14.26 15.34 -1.45
CA GLU A 132 14.30 14.54 -2.69
C GLU A 132 15.73 14.26 -3.18
N ALA A 133 16.53 15.31 -3.41
CA ALA A 133 17.86 15.15 -3.99
C ALA A 133 18.81 14.35 -3.07
N GLY A 134 18.80 14.67 -1.77
CA GLY A 134 19.67 14.02 -0.79
C GLY A 134 19.31 12.56 -0.54
N GLU A 135 18.01 12.25 -0.50
CA GLU A 135 17.54 10.87 -0.34
C GLU A 135 17.73 10.04 -1.61
N ARG A 136 17.43 10.58 -2.79
CA ARG A 136 17.65 9.85 -4.06
C ARG A 136 19.12 9.49 -4.28
N ALA A 137 20.04 10.32 -3.81
CA ALA A 137 21.48 10.03 -3.89
C ALA A 137 21.90 8.77 -3.10
N LYS A 138 21.10 8.35 -2.10
CA LYS A 138 21.37 7.14 -1.29
C LYS A 138 21.10 5.84 -2.03
N ARG A 139 20.32 5.88 -3.14
CA ARG A 139 20.00 4.71 -3.99
C ARG A 139 19.48 3.51 -3.18
N LEU A 140 18.56 3.78 -2.26
CA LEU A 140 17.92 2.73 -1.46
C LEU A 140 17.05 1.84 -2.37
N PRO A 141 17.11 0.50 -2.25
CA PRO A 141 16.34 -0.42 -3.10
C PRO A 141 14.82 -0.14 -3.09
N GLU A 142 14.27 0.24 -1.95
CA GLU A 142 12.86 0.61 -1.81
C GLU A 142 12.49 1.86 -2.63
N TYR A 143 13.42 2.78 -2.88
CA TYR A 143 13.14 3.93 -3.76
C TYR A 143 13.03 3.52 -5.23
N GLU A 144 13.72 2.45 -5.63
CA GLU A 144 13.60 1.88 -6.98
C GLU A 144 12.30 1.09 -7.11
N GLY A 145 11.98 0.25 -6.11
CA GLY A 145 10.73 -0.51 -6.06
C GLY A 145 9.47 0.36 -6.09
N HIS A 146 9.54 1.53 -5.46
CA HIS A 146 8.43 2.49 -5.38
C HIS A 146 8.62 3.74 -6.26
N ALA A 147 9.46 3.66 -7.31
CA ALA A 147 9.84 4.83 -8.10
C ALA A 147 8.63 5.55 -8.74
N ALA A 148 7.64 4.81 -9.23
CA ALA A 148 6.43 5.37 -9.82
C ALA A 148 5.58 6.13 -8.80
N ASP A 149 5.41 5.56 -7.60
CA ASP A 149 4.61 6.18 -6.55
C ASP A 149 5.30 7.41 -5.96
N LEU A 150 6.64 7.38 -5.81
CA LEU A 150 7.44 8.54 -5.46
C LEU A 150 7.37 9.64 -6.53
N ALA A 151 7.45 9.28 -7.81
CA ALA A 151 7.34 10.25 -8.90
C ALA A 151 5.98 10.96 -8.88
N ARG A 152 4.89 10.21 -8.65
CA ARG A 152 3.54 10.77 -8.47
C ARG A 152 3.48 11.70 -7.27
N ALA A 153 3.93 11.25 -6.10
CA ALA A 153 3.92 12.05 -4.87
C ALA A 153 4.71 13.37 -5.02
N ILE A 154 5.87 13.33 -5.68
CA ILE A 154 6.70 14.52 -5.93
C ILE A 154 6.03 15.46 -6.94
N ALA A 155 5.42 14.92 -7.99
CA ALA A 155 4.69 15.73 -8.96
C ALA A 155 3.51 16.45 -8.31
N ASP A 156 2.77 15.76 -7.44
CA ASP A 156 1.63 16.35 -6.72
C ASP A 156 2.09 17.38 -5.69
N ALA A 157 3.15 17.10 -4.93
CA ALA A 157 3.76 18.07 -4.02
C ALA A 157 4.22 19.34 -4.75
N LYS A 158 4.83 19.23 -5.94
CA LYS A 158 5.21 20.39 -6.76
C LYS A 158 4.02 21.24 -7.18
N LYS A 159 2.90 20.62 -7.54
CA LYS A 159 1.66 21.34 -7.89
C LYS A 159 1.08 22.05 -6.67
N THR A 160 1.01 21.38 -5.53
CA THR A 160 0.44 21.96 -4.30
C THR A 160 1.31 23.07 -3.75
N VAL A 161 2.63 22.91 -3.69
CA VAL A 161 3.56 23.94 -3.22
C VAL A 161 3.66 25.11 -4.20
N GLY A 162 3.64 24.86 -5.51
CA GLY A 162 3.71 25.93 -6.51
C GLY A 162 2.41 26.72 -6.69
N GLY A 163 1.28 26.18 -6.23
CA GLY A 163 -0.02 26.85 -6.25
C GLY A 163 -0.43 27.49 -4.92
N ALA A 164 0.39 27.34 -3.87
CA ALA A 164 0.17 27.91 -2.54
C ALA A 164 0.93 29.24 -2.36
#